data_AF-A0A1H3E016-F1
#
_entry.id   AF-A0A1H3E016-F1
#
_cell.length_a   1.000
_cell.length_b   1.000
_cell.length_c   1.000
_cell.angle_alpha   90.00
_cell.angle_beta   90.00
_cell.angle_gamma   90.00
#
_symmetry.space_group_name_H-M   'P 1'
#
loop_
_entity.id
_entity.type
_entity.pdbx_description
1 polymer ?
#
loop_
_entity_poly.entity_id
_entity_poly.type
_entity_poly.pdbx_seq_one_letter_code
_entity_poly.pdbx_strand_id
1 'polypeptide(L)' 'MPQFEIEHKGHTIKVASTIVRGGKYRWAVLIDGVLQPPPEIDPSNTWDAARDQGMAFAKGLIDVVK' A
#
# COMPACT_ATOMS: atom_id res chain seq x y z
N MET A 1 -5.47 8.58 10.09
CA MET A 1 -4.63 7.83 9.12
C MET A 1 -5.36 7.84 7.80
N PRO A 2 -4.79 8.37 6.72
CA PRO A 2 -5.46 8.34 5.42
C PRO A 2 -5.43 6.92 4.85
N GLN A 3 -6.48 6.59 4.10
CA GLN A 3 -6.68 5.30 3.46
C GLN A 3 -7.23 5.49 2.05
N PHE A 4 -6.95 4.55 1.17
CA PHE A 4 -7.38 4.51 -0.22
C PHE A 4 -7.79 3.08 -0.57
N GLU A 5 -8.84 2.93 -1.36
CA GLU A 5 -9.39 1.62 -1.74
C GLU A 5 -9.77 1.63 -3.23
N ILE A 6 -9.45 0.54 -3.93
CA ILE A 6 -9.71 0.37 -5.37
C ILE A 6 -9.83 -1.10 -5.74
N GLU A 7 -10.61 -1.41 -6.77
CA GLU A 7 -10.63 -2.73 -7.39
C GLU A 7 -9.55 -2.87 -8.48
N HIS A 8 -8.85 -4.00 -8.50
CA HIS A 8 -7.87 -4.34 -9.52
C HIS A 8 -7.90 -5.84 -9.85
N LYS A 9 -8.22 -6.17 -11.12
CA LYS A 9 -8.26 -7.55 -11.63
C LYS A 9 -9.14 -8.49 -10.78
N GLY A 10 -10.26 -7.98 -10.26
CA GLY A 10 -11.18 -8.74 -9.41
C GLY A 10 -10.79 -8.81 -7.93
N HIS A 11 -9.68 -8.18 -7.54
CA HIS A 11 -9.25 -8.07 -6.14
C HIS A 11 -9.50 -6.67 -5.60
N THR A 12 -9.93 -6.56 -4.34
CA THR A 12 -10.02 -5.29 -3.62
C THR A 12 -8.67 -4.98 -3.00
N ILE A 13 -8.06 -3.87 -3.41
CA ILE A 13 -6.82 -3.35 -2.84
C ILE A 13 -7.15 -2.19 -1.91
N LYS A 14 -6.68 -2.28 -0.67
CA LYS A 14 -6.73 -1.18 0.29
C LYS A 14 -5.34 -0.79 0.73
N VAL A 15 -5.00 0.49 0.54
CA VAL A 15 -3.74 1.09 1.00
C VAL A 15 -4.03 2.02 2.16
N ALA A 16 -3.38 1.78 3.29
CA ALA A 16 -3.42 2.67 4.44
C ALA A 16 -2.03 3.27 4.67
N SER A 17 -1.93 4.51 5.14
CA SER A 17 -0.67 5.03 5.70
C SER A 17 -0.76 5.56 7.10
N THR A 18 0.38 5.51 7.76
CA THR A 18 0.63 6.13 9.04
C THR A 18 1.88 7.01 8.99
N ILE A 19 1.86 8.11 9.72
CA ILE A 19 3.04 8.96 9.92
C ILE A 19 3.94 8.27 10.94
N VAL A 20 5.20 8.05 10.58
CA VAL A 20 6.25 7.52 11.44
C VAL A 20 7.15 8.65 11.99
N ARG A 21 8.00 8.31 12.96
CA ARG A 21 8.95 9.26 13.57
C ARG A 21 9.77 9.98 12.49
N GLY A 22 9.77 11.32 12.53
CA GLY A 22 10.40 12.16 11.51
C GLY A 22 9.46 12.68 10.42
N GLY A 23 8.14 12.51 10.56
CA GLY A 23 7.15 13.12 9.65
C GLY A 23 6.98 12.41 8.31
N LYS A 24 7.58 11.22 8.16
CA LYS A 24 7.47 10.39 6.95
C LYS A 24 6.25 9.47 7.05
N TYR A 25 5.71 9.05 5.91
CA TYR A 25 4.60 8.12 5.78
C TYR A 25 5.12 6.72 5.48
N ARG A 26 4.69 5.74 6.28
CA ARG A 26 4.74 4.32 5.90
C ARG A 26 3.37 3.87 5.41
N TRP A 27 3.35 2.90 4.52
CA TRP A 27 2.12 2.32 3.99
C TRP A 27 1.99 0.84 4.34
N ALA A 28 0.74 0.37 4.36
CA ALA A 28 0.34 -1.02 4.48
C ALA A 28 -0.72 -1.33 3.43
N VAL A 29 -0.70 -2.54 2.90
CA VAL A 29 -1.61 -3.00 1.85
C VAL A 29 -2.43 -4.17 2.34
N LEU A 30 -3.73 -4.14 2.08
CA LEU A 30 -4.61 -5.30 2.18
C LEU A 30 -5.10 -5.66 0.78
N ILE A 31 -5.09 -6.94 0.46
CA ILE A 31 -5.65 -7.51 -0.77
C ILE A 31 -6.77 -8.46 -0.36
N ASP A 32 -8.00 -8.21 -0.77
CA ASP A 32 -9.21 -8.94 -0.35
C ASP A 32 -9.34 -9.09 1.17
N GLY A 33 -8.97 -8.03 1.91
CA GLY A 33 -8.97 -8.02 3.37
C GLY A 33 -7.78 -8.72 4.03
N VAL A 34 -6.90 -9.37 3.25
CA VAL A 34 -5.68 -10.01 3.76
C VAL A 34 -4.54 -9.00 3.79
N LEU A 35 -4.03 -8.71 5.00
CA LEU A 35 -2.86 -7.86 5.20
C LEU A 35 -1.62 -8.50 4.56
N GLN A 36 -1.01 -7.77 3.63
CA GLN A 36 0.21 -8.23 2.98
C GLN A 36 1.43 -7.95 3.87
N PRO A 37 2.49 -8.78 3.75
CA PRO A 37 3.73 -8.56 4.48
C PRO A 37 4.25 -7.13 4.24
N PRO A 38 4.74 -6.45 5.29
CA PRO A 38 5.28 -5.12 5.12
C PRO A 38 6.48 -5.19 4.17
N PRO A 39 6.51 -4.36 3.12
CA PRO A 39 7.66 -4.28 2.23
C PRO A 39 8.87 -3.68 2.96
N GLU A 40 10.07 -4.04 2.53
CA GLU A 40 11.29 -3.33 2.92
C GLU A 40 11.48 -2.05 2.07
N ILE A 41 10.49 -1.16 2.11
CA ILE A 41 10.50 0.10 1.35
C ILE A 41 10.65 1.27 2.32
N ASP A 42 11.50 2.22 1.93
CA ASP A 42 11.73 3.43 2.71
C ASP A 42 10.46 4.27 2.87
N PRO A 43 10.22 4.86 4.06
CA PRO A 43 9.10 5.76 4.28
C PRO A 43 9.14 6.97 3.33
N SER A 44 7.98 7.38 2.84
CA SER A 44 7.81 8.51 1.91
C SER A 44 7.59 9.83 2.64
N ASN A 45 7.91 10.97 2.02
CA ASN A 45 7.68 12.29 2.65
C ASN A 45 6.22 12.77 2.56
N THR A 46 5.41 12.16 1.69
CA THR A 46 4.00 12.53 1.48
C THR A 46 3.11 11.30 1.53
N TRP A 47 1.83 11.52 1.82
CA TRP A 47 0.82 10.47 1.74
C TRP A 47 0.68 9.95 0.30
N ASP A 48 0.57 10.83 -0.70
CA ASP A 48 0.37 10.39 -2.09
C ASP A 48 1.50 9.48 -2.58
N ALA A 49 2.76 9.79 -2.24
CA ALA A 49 3.89 8.92 -2.58
C ALA A 49 3.80 7.56 -1.87
N ALA A 50 3.42 7.53 -0.58
CA ALA A 50 3.21 6.29 0.14
C ALA A 50 2.04 5.46 -0.43
N ARG A 51 0.96 6.12 -0.84
CA ARG A 51 -0.19 5.49 -1.51
C ARG A 51 0.24 4.86 -2.82
N ASP A 52 0.95 5.60 -3.67
CA ASP A 52 1.34 5.15 -5.01
C ASP A 52 2.35 4.00 -4.94
N GLN A 53 3.27 4.03 -3.97
CA GLN A 53 4.16 2.90 -3.64
C GLN A 53 3.37 1.66 -3.21
N GLY A 54 2.43 1.81 -2.27
CA GLY A 54 1.57 0.71 -1.82
C GLY A 54 0.73 0.12 -2.96
N MET A 55 0.19 0.97 -3.82
CA MET A 55 -0.55 0.53 -5.01
C MET A 55 0.33 -0.23 -6.01
N ALA A 56 1.54 0.26 -6.29
CA ALA A 56 2.46 -0.40 -7.21
C ALA A 56 2.86 -1.79 -6.70
N PHE A 57 3.13 -1.91 -5.40
CA PHE A 57 3.41 -3.19 -4.75
C PHE A 57 2.23 -4.16 -4.83
N ALA A 58 1.02 -3.69 -4.48
CA ALA A 58 -0.18 -4.51 -4.51
C ALA A 58 -0.45 -5.09 -5.91
N LYS A 59 -0.33 -4.25 -6.94
CA LYS A 59 -0.48 -4.67 -8.34
C LYS A 59 0.60 -5.68 -8.74
N GLY A 60 1.85 -5.45 -8.33
CA GLY A 60 2.94 -6.39 -8.57
C GLY A 60 2.67 -7.79 -8.00
N LEU A 61 2.15 -7.87 -6.78
CA LEU A 61 1.77 -9.15 -6.17
C LEU A 61 0.66 -9.87 -6.94
N ILE A 62 -0.41 -9.15 -7.29
CA ILE A 62 -1.53 -9.72 -8.07
C ILE A 62 -1.07 -10.18 -9.46
N ASP A 63 -0.13 -9.45 -10.05
CA ASP A 63 0.35 -9.71 -11.42
C ASP A 63 1.31 -10.89 -11.50
N VAL A 64 2.08 -11.16 -10.44
CA VAL A 64 3.00 -12.31 -10.33
C VAL A 64 2.25 -13.63 -10.10
N VAL A 65 1.07 -13.61 -9.48
CA VAL A 65 0.27 -14.81 -9.17
C VAL A 65 -0.53 -15.34 -10.38
N LYS A 66 -0.24 -14.82 -11.60
CA LYS A 66 -0.89 -15.25 -12.85
C LYS A 66 -0.29 -16.50 -13.49
#